data_AF-A0A0F4LJ18-F1
#
_entry.id   AF-A0A0F4LJ18-F1
#
_cell.length_a   1.000
_cell.length_b   1.000
_cell.length_c   1.000
_cell.angle_alpha   90.00
_cell.angle_beta   90.00
_cell.angle_gamma   90.00
#
_symmetry.space_group_name_H-M   'P 1'
#
loop_
_entity.id
_entity.type
_entity.pdbx_description
1 polymer ?
#
loop_
_entity_poly.entity_id
_entity_poly.type
_entity_poly.pdbx_seq_one_letter_code
_entity_poly.pdbx_strand_id
1 'polypeptide(L)'
;MSKKITALIAIASLTLSLGVPIKANEPLTAKAAQNQKSQLLGQQFKFPKTWRGKWFSNNNLTPSPMFIHKIAFNTPWANDYVKVVKTSFVKGTRKYPWQMPNAWKQSNKDELAKYMRVTSKKINGNKWIILSPVQEKSLKNGYAFIVKKESIAGKNHKVLFQGNPENGLVINQYFKSKTLTNKYSAYEFKNMKYSKINPR
;
A
#
# COMPACT_ATOMS: atom_id res chain seq x y z
N MET A 1 -29.99 43.95 -46.56
CA MET A 1 -31.21 43.33 -45.98
C MET A 1 -31.10 43.34 -44.47
N SER A 2 -31.92 44.17 -43.83
CA SER A 2 -32.09 44.30 -42.39
C SER A 2 -33.11 43.28 -41.90
N LYS A 3 -32.81 42.52 -40.84
CA LYS A 3 -33.81 42.09 -39.84
C LYS A 3 -33.15 41.97 -38.46
N LYS A 4 -33.36 43.01 -37.65
CA LYS A 4 -33.24 42.97 -36.18
C LYS A 4 -34.39 42.11 -35.64
N ILE A 5 -34.14 41.27 -34.64
CA ILE A 5 -35.20 40.69 -33.81
C ILE A 5 -35.01 41.19 -32.39
N THR A 6 -36.08 41.80 -31.92
CA THR A 6 -36.28 42.57 -30.69
C THR A 6 -36.43 41.66 -29.47
N ALA A 7 -35.99 42.16 -28.32
CA ALA A 7 -36.09 41.53 -27.01
C ALA A 7 -37.48 41.68 -26.34
N LEU A 8 -37.60 41.04 -25.17
CA LEU A 8 -38.57 41.15 -24.07
C LEU A 8 -39.84 40.27 -24.09
N ILE A 9 -39.93 39.38 -23.08
CA ILE A 9 -41.11 39.32 -22.20
C ILE A 9 -40.61 39.25 -20.76
N ALA A 10 -41.28 40.01 -19.89
CA ALA A 10 -40.90 40.34 -18.54
C ALA A 10 -41.85 39.71 -17.49
N ILE A 11 -41.32 39.56 -16.26
CA ILE A 11 -41.96 39.66 -14.93
C ILE A 11 -42.81 38.49 -14.39
N ALA A 12 -42.17 37.82 -13.42
CA ALA A 12 -42.60 37.37 -12.08
C ALA A 12 -44.08 37.15 -11.70
N SER A 13 -44.30 36.05 -10.96
CA SER A 13 -45.18 36.06 -9.77
C SER A 13 -44.67 35.06 -8.73
N LEU A 14 -44.44 35.54 -7.50
CA LEU A 14 -44.25 34.71 -6.31
C LEU A 14 -45.54 33.95 -5.99
N THR A 15 -45.41 32.68 -5.61
CA THR A 15 -46.39 32.02 -4.75
C THR A 15 -45.69 31.44 -3.53
N LEU A 16 -45.98 32.03 -2.37
CA LEU A 16 -45.66 31.50 -1.06
C LEU A 16 -46.57 30.30 -0.79
N SER A 17 -45.99 29.13 -0.55
CA SER A 17 -46.66 28.04 0.17
C SER A 17 -45.88 27.76 1.45
N LEU A 18 -46.54 28.07 2.58
CA LEU A 18 -46.16 27.67 3.93
C LEU A 18 -46.89 26.36 4.28
N GLY A 19 -46.18 25.45 4.95
CA GLY A 19 -46.71 24.24 5.59
C GLY A 19 -46.48 22.98 4.75
N VAL A 20 -45.73 21.97 5.18
CA VAL A 20 -45.62 21.34 6.51
C VAL A 20 -44.19 20.78 6.66
N PRO A 21 -43.54 20.81 7.84
CA PRO A 21 -42.24 20.17 8.01
C PRO A 21 -42.46 18.65 8.07
N ILE A 22 -42.39 17.99 6.92
CA ILE A 22 -42.17 16.55 6.89
C ILE A 22 -40.73 16.38 7.37
N LYS A 23 -40.55 15.94 8.62
CA LYS A 23 -39.27 15.41 9.09
C LYS A 23 -38.85 14.36 8.08
N ALA A 24 -37.91 14.70 7.22
CA ALA A 24 -37.19 13.71 6.45
C ALA A 24 -36.62 12.75 7.49
N ASN A 25 -37.10 11.50 7.48
CA ASN A 25 -36.38 10.42 8.12
C ASN A 25 -35.01 10.43 7.44
N GLU A 26 -34.02 11.05 8.10
CA GLU A 26 -32.64 10.92 7.70
C GLU A 26 -32.39 9.42 7.60
N PRO A 27 -31.99 8.91 6.43
CA PRO A 27 -31.61 7.51 6.35
C PRO A 27 -30.47 7.37 7.36
N LEU A 28 -30.68 6.54 8.38
CA LEU A 28 -29.66 6.11 9.33
C LEU A 28 -28.41 5.88 8.50
N THR A 29 -27.45 6.79 8.63
CA THR A 29 -26.16 6.68 7.98
C THR A 29 -25.50 5.50 8.66
N ALA A 30 -25.77 4.31 8.12
CA ALA A 30 -25.06 3.12 8.44
C ALA A 30 -23.60 3.47 8.21
N LYS A 31 -22.85 3.65 9.30
CA LYS A 31 -21.40 3.70 9.28
C LYS A 31 -20.95 2.35 8.74
N ALA A 32 -20.88 2.25 7.42
CA ALA A 32 -20.22 1.17 6.74
C ALA A 32 -18.73 1.31 7.06
N ALA A 33 -18.31 0.69 8.16
CA ALA A 33 -16.93 0.25 8.32
C ALA A 33 -16.70 -0.88 7.31
N GLN A 34 -16.76 -0.57 6.01
CA GLN A 34 -16.32 -1.48 4.97
C GLN A 34 -14.80 -1.56 5.07
N ASN A 35 -14.32 -2.47 5.90
CA ASN A 35 -13.18 -3.26 5.50
C ASN A 35 -13.59 -3.94 4.20
N GLN A 36 -13.32 -3.31 3.05
CA GLN A 36 -13.52 -3.92 1.75
C GLN A 36 -12.68 -5.20 1.74
N LYS A 37 -13.33 -6.35 2.00
CA LYS A 37 -12.75 -7.65 1.74
C LYS A 37 -12.54 -7.71 0.24
N SER A 38 -11.33 -8.03 -0.21
CA SER A 38 -11.23 -8.62 -1.56
C SER A 38 -12.06 -9.90 -1.46
N GLN A 39 -13.12 -10.00 -2.27
CA GLN A 39 -14.02 -11.15 -2.26
C GLN A 39 -13.29 -12.48 -2.49
N LEU A 40 -12.07 -12.41 -3.02
CA LEU A 40 -11.28 -13.52 -3.50
C LEU A 40 -10.07 -13.84 -2.60
N LEU A 41 -9.51 -12.85 -1.88
CA LEU A 41 -8.17 -12.97 -1.27
C LEU A 41 -8.05 -12.53 0.20
N GLY A 42 -9.13 -12.04 0.81
CA GLY A 42 -9.18 -11.76 2.25
C GLY A 42 -9.23 -10.28 2.64
N GLN A 43 -8.83 -9.99 3.88
CA GLN A 43 -8.95 -8.65 4.46
C GLN A 43 -7.77 -7.76 4.05
N GLN A 44 -8.04 -6.54 3.61
CA GLN A 44 -7.00 -5.54 3.37
C GLN A 44 -6.15 -5.31 4.62
N PHE A 45 -4.82 -5.40 4.45
CA PHE A 45 -3.88 -5.01 5.47
C PHE A 45 -3.73 -3.50 5.49
N LYS A 46 -3.76 -2.90 6.68
CA LYS A 46 -3.55 -1.45 6.83
C LYS A 46 -2.13 -1.20 7.33
N PHE A 47 -1.29 -0.59 6.49
CA PHE A 47 0.05 -0.17 6.90
C PHE A 47 -0.02 0.83 8.06
N PRO A 48 0.91 0.77 9.03
CA PRO A 48 1.00 1.75 10.11
C PRO A 48 1.11 3.17 9.56
N LYS A 49 0.49 4.17 10.22
CA LYS A 49 0.58 5.58 9.78
C LYS A 49 2.03 6.04 9.62
N THR A 50 2.93 5.57 10.49
CA THR A 50 4.37 5.88 10.48
C THR A 50 5.11 5.36 9.24
N TRP A 51 4.57 4.34 8.58
CA TRP A 51 5.14 3.77 7.35
C TRP A 51 4.66 4.52 6.11
N ARG A 52 3.53 5.22 6.17
CA ARG A 52 2.88 5.78 4.99
C ARG A 52 3.68 6.96 4.40
N GLY A 53 3.40 7.23 3.13
CA GLY A 53 4.01 8.31 2.35
C GLY A 53 5.20 7.85 1.53
N LYS A 54 5.94 8.83 1.02
CA LYS A 54 7.08 8.63 0.12
C LYS A 54 8.33 8.18 0.89
N TRP A 55 9.08 7.28 0.29
CA TRP A 55 10.36 6.74 0.73
C TRP A 55 11.30 6.69 -0.46
N PHE A 56 12.59 6.88 -0.26
CA PHE A 56 13.59 6.93 -1.31
C PHE A 56 14.74 6.00 -0.98
N SER A 57 15.21 5.22 -1.95
CA SER A 57 16.45 4.43 -1.89
C SER A 57 17.31 4.75 -3.10
N ASN A 58 18.64 4.68 -2.97
CA ASN A 58 19.57 4.97 -4.07
C ASN A 58 20.43 3.75 -4.45
N ASN A 59 19.84 2.56 -4.47
CA ASN A 59 20.56 1.35 -4.86
C ASN A 59 20.89 1.29 -6.37
N ASN A 60 20.21 2.09 -7.21
CA ASN A 60 20.32 2.04 -8.69
C ASN A 60 20.79 3.37 -9.30
N LEU A 61 21.75 4.07 -8.66
CA LEU A 61 22.34 5.35 -9.09
C LEU A 61 21.39 6.56 -9.11
N THR A 62 20.07 6.35 -9.19
CA THR A 62 19.03 7.37 -9.04
C THR A 62 18.06 7.00 -7.91
N PRO A 63 17.63 7.98 -7.07
CA PRO A 63 16.67 7.72 -6.01
C PRO A 63 15.28 7.32 -6.53
N SER A 64 14.99 6.02 -6.54
CA SER A 64 13.66 5.50 -6.88
C SER A 64 12.70 5.65 -5.70
N PRO A 65 11.55 6.31 -5.87
CA PRO A 65 10.60 6.48 -4.80
C PRO A 65 9.72 5.23 -4.63
N MET A 66 9.59 4.76 -3.40
CA MET A 66 8.52 3.86 -2.98
C MET A 66 7.45 4.66 -2.25
N PHE A 67 6.18 4.47 -2.63
CA PHE A 67 5.05 5.04 -1.91
C PHE A 67 4.34 3.96 -1.13
N ILE A 68 4.18 4.17 0.18
CA ILE A 68 3.36 3.29 1.02
C ILE A 68 2.05 4.00 1.31
N HIS A 69 0.96 3.43 0.81
CA HIS A 69 -0.41 3.89 1.03
C HIS A 69 -1.03 3.18 2.22
N LYS A 70 -2.30 3.48 2.51
CA LYS A 70 -3.03 2.84 3.62
C LYS A 70 -3.08 1.32 3.48
N ILE A 71 -3.30 0.80 2.26
CA ILE A 71 -3.56 -0.63 1.99
C ILE A 71 -2.69 -1.23 0.88
N ALA A 72 -1.76 -0.46 0.36
CA ALA A 72 -0.99 -0.80 -0.83
C ALA A 72 0.36 -0.12 -0.77
N PHE A 73 1.27 -0.53 -1.62
CA PHE A 73 2.53 0.16 -1.86
C PHE A 73 2.93 0.03 -3.32
N ASN A 74 3.79 0.94 -3.77
CA ASN A 74 4.38 0.82 -5.10
C ASN A 74 5.63 -0.04 -5.00
N THR A 75 5.77 -1.03 -5.88
CA THR A 75 7.00 -1.84 -5.91
C THR A 75 8.19 -0.95 -6.27
N PRO A 76 9.31 -1.01 -5.53
CA PRO A 76 10.43 -0.11 -5.77
C PRO A 76 11.18 -0.35 -7.10
N TRP A 77 10.97 -1.49 -7.77
CA TRP A 77 11.62 -1.84 -9.05
C TRP A 77 10.74 -1.63 -10.29
N ALA A 78 9.43 -1.89 -10.20
CA ALA A 78 8.50 -1.80 -11.32
C ALA A 78 7.46 -0.66 -11.17
N ASN A 79 7.41 -0.01 -10.00
CA ASN A 79 6.43 1.01 -9.66
C ASN A 79 4.97 0.52 -9.77
N ASP A 80 4.76 -0.79 -9.66
CA ASP A 80 3.43 -1.39 -9.70
C ASP A 80 2.68 -1.08 -8.40
N TYR A 81 1.42 -0.68 -8.52
CA TYR A 81 0.56 -0.44 -7.36
C TYR A 81 0.00 -1.78 -6.83
N VAL A 82 0.58 -2.27 -5.75
CA VAL A 82 0.26 -3.60 -5.20
C VAL A 82 -0.52 -3.47 -3.89
N LYS A 83 -1.73 -4.04 -3.87
CA LYS A 83 -2.57 -4.11 -2.66
C LYS A 83 -2.03 -5.18 -1.72
N VAL A 84 -2.17 -4.95 -0.42
CA VAL A 84 -1.69 -5.91 0.60
C VAL A 84 -2.86 -6.44 1.39
N VAL A 85 -2.92 -7.76 1.55
CA VAL A 85 -4.01 -8.47 2.25
C VAL A 85 -3.47 -9.43 3.31
N LYS A 86 -4.24 -9.59 4.38
CA LYS A 86 -4.16 -10.78 5.23
C LYS A 86 -4.96 -11.88 4.53
N THR A 87 -4.25 -12.83 3.94
CA THR A 87 -4.87 -13.85 3.09
C THR A 87 -5.79 -14.77 3.88
N SER A 88 -6.96 -15.06 3.32
CA SER A 88 -7.93 -16.04 3.81
C SER A 88 -8.12 -17.18 2.80
N PHE A 89 -8.96 -18.15 3.13
CA PHE A 89 -9.42 -19.13 2.15
C PHE A 89 -10.13 -18.45 0.98
N VAL A 90 -9.96 -19.04 -0.21
CA VAL A 90 -10.72 -18.67 -1.41
C VAL A 90 -12.19 -19.00 -1.17
N LYS A 91 -13.08 -18.06 -1.48
CA LYS A 91 -14.54 -18.19 -1.26
C LYS A 91 -15.06 -19.51 -1.84
N GLY A 92 -15.89 -20.22 -1.08
CA GLY A 92 -16.45 -21.52 -1.48
C GLY A 92 -15.46 -22.69 -1.35
N THR A 93 -14.27 -22.47 -0.80
CA THR A 93 -13.26 -23.51 -0.61
C THR A 93 -12.69 -23.49 0.80
N ARG A 94 -11.98 -24.55 1.18
CA ARG A 94 -11.10 -24.59 2.37
C ARG A 94 -9.62 -24.47 2.00
N LYS A 95 -9.32 -23.85 0.85
CA LYS A 95 -7.98 -23.73 0.29
C LYS A 95 -7.55 -22.27 0.23
N TYR A 96 -6.30 -22.01 0.57
CA TYR A 96 -5.66 -20.72 0.29
C TYR A 96 -5.32 -20.60 -1.21
N PRO A 97 -5.11 -19.38 -1.73
CA PRO A 97 -4.82 -19.18 -3.16
C PRO A 97 -3.62 -20.00 -3.66
N TRP A 98 -2.56 -20.16 -2.85
CA TRP A 98 -1.40 -21.00 -3.21
C TRP A 98 -1.70 -22.51 -3.25
N GLN A 99 -2.78 -22.97 -2.61
CA GLN A 99 -3.23 -24.37 -2.62
C GLN A 99 -4.22 -24.67 -3.74
N MET A 100 -4.67 -23.66 -4.47
CA MET A 100 -5.59 -23.85 -5.60
C MET A 100 -4.87 -24.57 -6.77
N PRO A 101 -5.61 -25.31 -7.61
CA PRO A 101 -5.05 -25.92 -8.82
C PRO A 101 -4.44 -24.88 -9.76
N ASN A 102 -3.46 -25.30 -10.56
CA ASN A 102 -2.77 -24.40 -11.51
C ASN A 102 -3.73 -23.79 -12.53
N ALA A 103 -4.71 -24.54 -13.04
CA ALA A 103 -5.73 -24.01 -13.93
C ALA A 103 -6.46 -22.80 -13.32
N TRP A 104 -6.90 -22.92 -12.05
CA TRP A 104 -7.53 -21.82 -11.33
C TRP A 104 -6.59 -20.62 -11.18
N LYS A 105 -5.31 -20.85 -10.83
CA LYS A 105 -4.33 -19.77 -10.69
C LYS A 105 -4.11 -19.03 -12.01
N GLN A 106 -4.05 -19.75 -13.14
CA GLN A 106 -3.89 -19.15 -14.46
C GLN A 106 -5.12 -18.34 -14.87
N SER A 107 -6.33 -18.87 -14.65
CA SER A 107 -7.57 -18.12 -14.91
C SER A 107 -7.73 -16.88 -14.04
N ASN A 108 -7.04 -16.80 -12.89
CA ASN A 108 -7.10 -15.66 -11.97
C ASN A 108 -5.80 -14.84 -11.93
N LYS A 109 -4.84 -15.10 -12.83
CA LYS A 109 -3.46 -14.57 -12.74
C LYS A 109 -3.42 -13.04 -12.60
N ASP A 110 -4.24 -12.34 -13.37
CA ASP A 110 -4.24 -10.87 -13.42
C ASP A 110 -4.83 -10.27 -12.14
N GLU A 111 -5.81 -10.94 -11.52
CA GLU A 111 -6.32 -10.52 -10.23
C GLU A 111 -5.31 -10.84 -9.12
N LEU A 112 -4.69 -12.03 -9.13
CA LEU A 112 -3.70 -12.43 -8.12
C LEU A 112 -2.47 -11.51 -8.13
N ALA A 113 -2.01 -11.08 -9.32
CA ALA A 113 -0.85 -10.20 -9.49
C ALA A 113 -1.03 -8.83 -8.80
N LYS A 114 -2.27 -8.36 -8.59
CA LYS A 114 -2.57 -7.09 -7.91
C LYS A 114 -2.37 -7.15 -6.40
N TYR A 115 -2.15 -8.34 -5.82
CA TYR A 115 -2.11 -8.52 -4.37
C TYR A 115 -0.86 -9.24 -3.87
N MET A 116 -0.37 -8.74 -2.75
CA MET A 116 0.56 -9.46 -1.88
C MET A 116 -0.10 -9.86 -0.58
N ARG A 117 0.28 -11.02 -0.06
CA ARG A 117 -0.05 -11.44 1.29
C ARG A 117 0.92 -10.85 2.29
N VAL A 118 0.39 -10.38 3.41
CA VAL A 118 1.20 -9.97 4.56
C VAL A 118 1.31 -11.10 5.57
N THR A 119 2.52 -11.29 6.08
CA THR A 119 2.79 -12.06 7.30
C THR A 119 3.73 -11.26 8.19
N SER A 120 3.90 -11.70 9.44
CA SER A 120 4.90 -11.10 10.33
C SER A 120 5.72 -12.19 10.98
N LYS A 121 7.04 -11.97 11.03
CA LYS A 121 8.01 -12.92 11.57
C LYS A 121 9.03 -12.17 12.41
N LYS A 122 9.45 -12.76 13.54
CA LYS A 122 10.58 -12.26 14.33
C LYS A 122 11.86 -12.87 13.74
N ILE A 123 12.79 -12.02 13.31
CA ILE A 123 14.07 -12.41 12.72
C ILE A 123 15.16 -11.58 13.41
N ASN A 124 16.15 -12.24 14.00
CA ASN A 124 17.23 -11.60 14.76
C ASN A 124 16.70 -10.58 15.79
N GLY A 125 15.70 -10.98 16.57
CA GLY A 125 15.07 -10.12 17.59
C GLY A 125 14.08 -9.06 17.07
N ASN A 126 14.09 -8.76 15.77
CA ASN A 126 13.28 -7.70 15.16
C ASN A 126 12.01 -8.28 14.53
N LYS A 127 10.87 -7.57 14.67
CA LYS A 127 9.60 -7.98 14.04
C LYS A 127 9.51 -7.38 12.64
N TRP A 128 9.59 -8.24 11.63
CA TRP A 128 9.48 -7.87 10.22
C TRP A 128 8.05 -8.06 9.71
N ILE A 129 7.64 -7.20 8.79
CA ILE A 129 6.46 -7.40 7.95
C ILE A 129 6.94 -8.01 6.65
N ILE A 130 6.48 -9.22 6.33
CA ILE A 130 6.88 -9.93 5.11
C ILE A 130 5.73 -9.86 4.13
N LEU A 131 6.01 -9.33 2.93
CA LEU A 131 5.10 -9.29 1.82
C LEU A 131 5.51 -10.35 0.81
N SER A 132 4.60 -11.24 0.43
CA SER A 132 4.85 -12.26 -0.61
C SER A 132 3.69 -12.30 -1.60
N PRO A 133 3.87 -12.82 -2.82
CA PRO A 133 2.73 -13.05 -3.72
C PRO A 133 1.65 -13.91 -3.06
N VAL A 134 0.38 -13.57 -3.28
CA VAL A 134 -0.74 -14.34 -2.70
C VAL A 134 -0.82 -15.78 -3.21
N GLN A 135 -0.29 -16.03 -4.40
CA GLN A 135 -0.25 -17.35 -5.05
C GLN A 135 0.89 -18.25 -4.59
N GLU A 136 1.78 -17.75 -3.73
CA GLU A 136 2.94 -18.48 -3.25
C GLU A 136 2.88 -18.76 -1.74
N LYS A 137 3.08 -20.03 -1.36
CA LYS A 137 3.22 -20.44 0.05
C LYS A 137 4.58 -20.02 0.63
N SER A 138 5.60 -20.04 -0.22
CA SER A 138 6.96 -19.67 0.15
C SER A 138 7.05 -18.17 0.44
N LEU A 139 8.07 -17.79 1.22
CA LEU A 139 8.46 -16.40 1.43
C LEU A 139 9.62 -15.99 0.51
N LYS A 140 10.23 -16.92 -0.23
CA LYS A 140 11.44 -16.70 -1.03
C LYS A 140 11.34 -15.53 -2.01
N ASN A 141 10.20 -15.42 -2.70
CA ASN A 141 9.93 -14.32 -3.65
C ASN A 141 9.28 -13.10 -2.97
N GLY A 142 9.41 -13.02 -1.65
CA GLY A 142 8.88 -11.93 -0.84
C GLY A 142 9.93 -10.91 -0.42
N TYR A 143 9.44 -9.87 0.24
CA TYR A 143 10.25 -8.80 0.79
C TYR A 143 9.91 -8.61 2.26
N ALA A 144 10.93 -8.55 3.11
CA ALA A 144 10.75 -8.20 4.51
C ALA A 144 11.01 -6.72 4.71
N PHE A 145 10.09 -6.05 5.41
CA PHE A 145 10.20 -4.64 5.76
C PHE A 145 10.16 -4.42 7.26
N ILE A 146 10.93 -3.44 7.73
CA ILE A 146 10.85 -2.91 9.10
C ILE A 146 11.18 -1.43 9.10
N VAL A 147 10.46 -0.63 9.88
CA VAL A 147 10.83 0.78 10.14
C VAL A 147 11.44 0.87 11.52
N LYS A 148 12.65 1.43 11.62
CA LYS A 148 13.30 1.73 12.90
C LYS A 148 13.65 3.21 12.98
N LYS A 149 13.85 3.68 14.20
CA LYS A 149 14.41 5.00 14.49
C LYS A 149 15.91 4.79 14.73
N GLU A 150 16.74 5.38 13.89
CA GLU A 150 18.19 5.23 13.93
C GLU A 150 18.87 6.60 14.04
N SER A 151 20.04 6.65 14.67
CA SER A 151 20.82 7.88 14.81
C SER A 151 21.91 7.95 13.74
N ILE A 152 22.00 9.07 13.03
CA ILE A 152 23.04 9.37 12.04
C ILE A 152 23.53 10.79 12.30
N ALA A 153 24.84 10.97 12.50
CA ALA A 153 25.44 12.28 12.79
C ALA A 153 24.72 13.04 13.94
N GLY A 154 24.40 12.33 15.02
CA GLY A 154 23.72 12.88 16.20
C GLY A 154 22.22 13.17 16.03
N LYS A 155 21.64 12.92 14.85
CA LYS A 155 20.21 13.15 14.56
C LYS A 155 19.46 11.85 14.36
N ASN A 156 18.27 11.78 14.93
CA ASN A 156 17.40 10.62 14.80
C ASN A 156 16.56 10.68 13.52
N HIS A 157 16.63 9.61 12.73
CA HIS A 157 15.89 9.45 11.49
C HIS A 157 15.06 8.17 11.52
N LYS A 158 13.87 8.20 10.89
CA LYS A 158 13.14 6.96 10.59
C LYS A 158 13.72 6.36 9.33
N VAL A 159 14.14 5.11 9.41
CA VAL A 159 14.71 4.35 8.29
C VAL A 159 13.82 3.14 8.06
N LEU A 160 13.39 2.97 6.82
CA LEU A 160 12.69 1.76 6.39
C LEU A 160 13.72 0.82 5.78
N PHE A 161 13.91 -0.33 6.40
CA PHE A 161 14.80 -1.37 5.90
C PHE A 161 14.00 -2.38 5.10
N GLN A 162 14.53 -2.76 3.95
CA GLN A 162 14.12 -3.92 3.18
C GLN A 162 15.19 -5.00 3.36
N GLY A 163 14.76 -6.22 3.66
CA GLY A 163 15.63 -7.35 3.90
C GLY A 163 15.13 -8.64 3.26
N ASN A 164 16.00 -9.64 3.27
CA ASN A 164 15.65 -11.00 2.90
C ASN A 164 14.66 -11.59 3.93
N PRO A 165 13.53 -12.17 3.49
CA PRO A 165 12.48 -12.64 4.39
C PRO A 165 12.80 -13.92 5.17
N GLU A 166 13.85 -14.65 4.82
CA GLU A 166 14.28 -15.86 5.53
C GLU A 166 15.20 -15.51 6.70
N ASN A 167 16.20 -14.65 6.47
CA ASN A 167 17.30 -14.38 7.40
C ASN A 167 17.39 -12.92 7.89
N GLY A 168 16.61 -12.00 7.33
CA GLY A 168 16.54 -10.60 7.76
C GLY A 168 17.78 -9.77 7.44
N LEU A 169 18.67 -10.25 6.56
CA LEU A 169 19.79 -9.45 6.06
C LEU A 169 19.23 -8.29 5.24
N VAL A 170 19.64 -7.06 5.58
CA VAL A 170 19.25 -5.84 4.90
C VAL A 170 19.85 -5.84 3.51
N ILE A 171 19.01 -5.64 2.50
CA ILE A 171 19.38 -5.53 1.09
C ILE A 171 19.19 -4.10 0.57
N ASN A 172 18.33 -3.31 1.21
CA ASN A 172 18.11 -1.91 0.86
C ASN A 172 17.61 -1.12 2.09
N GLN A 173 17.84 0.18 2.09
CA GLN A 173 17.34 1.11 3.10
C GLN A 173 16.75 2.36 2.45
N TYR A 174 15.68 2.85 3.04
CA TYR A 174 14.93 3.98 2.54
C TYR A 174 14.84 5.10 3.55
N PHE A 175 14.94 6.34 3.05
CA PHE A 175 14.77 7.56 3.83
C PHE A 175 13.59 8.39 3.32
N LYS A 176 13.15 9.36 4.12
CA LYS A 176 12.03 10.25 3.77
C LYS A 176 12.39 11.39 2.80
N SER A 177 13.68 11.64 2.55
CA SER A 177 14.12 12.68 1.62
C SER A 177 15.22 12.17 0.68
N LYS A 178 15.25 12.73 -0.54
CA LYS A 178 16.32 12.46 -1.52
C LYS A 178 17.69 12.82 -0.95
N THR A 179 17.82 13.96 -0.27
CA THR A 179 19.09 14.42 0.32
C THR A 179 19.67 13.42 1.32
N LEU A 180 18.86 12.89 2.24
CA LEU A 180 19.32 11.87 3.20
C LEU A 180 19.70 10.58 2.48
N THR A 181 18.91 10.20 1.48
CA THR A 181 19.17 8.99 0.68
C THR A 181 20.49 9.09 -0.07
N ASN A 182 20.77 10.21 -0.71
CA ASN A 182 22.02 10.42 -1.44
C ASN A 182 23.22 10.46 -0.50
N LYS A 183 23.06 11.07 0.69
CA LYS A 183 24.14 11.20 1.66
C LYS A 183 24.46 9.90 2.41
N TYR A 184 23.45 9.06 2.67
CA TYR A 184 23.56 7.90 3.55
C TYR A 184 23.11 6.58 2.88
N SER A 185 23.13 6.49 1.55
CA SER A 185 22.75 5.28 0.83
C SER A 185 23.63 4.08 1.21
N ALA A 186 24.93 4.30 1.35
CA ALA A 186 25.92 3.29 1.73
C ALA A 186 26.18 3.20 3.24
N TYR A 187 25.42 3.94 4.06
CA TYR A 187 25.63 3.91 5.52
C TYR A 187 25.03 2.64 6.11
N GLU A 188 25.86 1.82 6.75
CA GLU A 188 25.41 0.61 7.45
C GLU A 188 25.20 0.86 8.96
N PHE A 189 23.99 0.60 9.45
CA PHE A 189 23.68 0.69 10.86
C PHE A 189 24.19 -0.54 11.62
N LYS A 190 24.97 -0.34 12.69
CA LYS A 190 25.59 -1.41 13.50
C LYS A 190 24.60 -2.41 14.10
N ASN A 191 23.35 -2.00 14.31
CA ASN A 191 22.28 -2.84 14.88
C ASN A 191 21.51 -3.64 13.81
N MET A 192 21.95 -3.57 12.55
CA MET A 192 21.42 -4.32 11.42
C MET A 192 22.54 -5.11 10.77
N LYS A 193 22.21 -6.25 10.15
CA LYS A 193 23.15 -7.03 9.35
C LYS A 193 22.82 -6.83 7.88
N TYR A 194 23.83 -6.53 7.08
CA TYR A 194 23.67 -6.25 5.65
C TYR A 194 24.06 -7.45 4.80
N SER A 195 23.36 -7.62 3.68
CA SER A 195 23.76 -8.55 2.63
C SER A 195 25.03 -8.03 1.95
N LYS A 196 26.06 -8.87 1.85
CA LYS A 196 27.27 -8.54 1.07
C LYS A 196 27.01 -8.42 -0.44
N ILE A 197 25.89 -9.00 -0.89
CA ILE A 197 25.42 -8.90 -2.27
C ILE A 197 24.50 -7.70 -2.31
N ASN A 198 25.00 -6.62 -2.87
CA ASN A 198 24.20 -5.49 -3.28
C ASN A 198 23.46 -5.94 -4.56
N PRO A 199 22.12 -6.06 -4.58
CA PRO A 199 21.42 -6.17 -5.85
C PRO A 199 21.56 -4.80 -6.53
N ARG A 200 22.65 -4.65 -7.30
CA ARG A 200 22.79 -3.59 -8.29
C ARG A 200 21.74 -3.78 -9.38
#